data_AF-A0A7J2YZQ1-F1
#
_entry.id   AF-A0A7J2YZQ1-F1
#
_cell.length_a   1.000
_cell.length_b   1.000
_cell.length_c   1.000
_cell.angle_alpha   90.00
_cell.angle_beta   90.00
_cell.angle_gamma   90.00
#
_symmetry.space_group_name_H-M   'P 1'
#
loop_
_entity.id
_entity.type
_entity.pdbx_description
1 polymer ?
#
loop_
_entity_poly.entity_id
_entity_poly.type
_entity_poly.pdbx_seq_one_letter_code
_entity_poly.pdbx_strand_id
1 'polypeptide(L)'
;MEARLKEASKRFGLPVEHIVASVRSEDYGLSLDSLRKKVVRIVANRGIIGGSIIFHGFRYANRKEARLKGVPFGWRWSPHFHILGFVGGEGYGKCRKCKGGNCYACKGFEGVTRRENKKDGWVVKVLEKRKTVGGTCWYQLNHCSIQRGSKKSHATTWFGACSYRKLEIINGDKDVGIHHKCPICNSELFHIRYLGNAKLLLTRKGEVLSMFAEDGTPLWEVAHEGDCHGECG
;
A
#
# COMPACT_ATOMS: atom_id res chain seq x y z
N MET A 1 -5.84 -3.03 0.63
CA MET A 1 -4.54 -3.60 1.08
C MET A 1 -4.72 -4.64 2.19
N GLU A 2 -5.43 -4.31 3.27
CA GLU A 2 -5.60 -5.23 4.41
C GLU A 2 -6.23 -6.58 4.04
N ALA A 3 -7.33 -6.59 3.27
CA ALA A 3 -8.00 -7.83 2.85
C ALA A 3 -7.02 -8.82 2.18
N ARG A 4 -6.20 -8.32 1.25
CA ARG A 4 -5.17 -9.10 0.57
C ARG A 4 -4.09 -9.65 1.48
N LEU A 5 -3.65 -8.86 2.45
CA LEU A 5 -2.68 -9.32 3.45
C LEU A 5 -3.29 -10.35 4.41
N LYS A 6 -4.56 -10.19 4.80
CA LYS A 6 -5.28 -11.18 5.61
C LYS A 6 -5.44 -12.49 4.86
N GLU A 7 -5.81 -12.44 3.58
CA GLU A 7 -5.96 -13.64 2.77
C GLU A 7 -4.62 -14.36 2.54
N ALA A 8 -3.57 -13.60 2.21
CA ALA A 8 -2.21 -14.14 2.15
C ALA A 8 -1.77 -14.77 3.48
N SER A 9 -2.07 -14.13 4.61
CA SER A 9 -1.71 -14.63 5.94
C SER A 9 -2.36 -15.98 6.24
N LYS A 10 -3.65 -16.14 5.90
CA LYS A 10 -4.36 -17.44 6.01
C LYS A 10 -3.70 -18.49 5.13
N ARG A 11 -3.46 -18.17 3.85
CA ARG A 11 -2.88 -19.09 2.87
C ARG A 11 -1.48 -19.57 3.26
N PHE A 12 -0.67 -18.68 3.84
CA PHE A 12 0.72 -19.00 4.20
C PHE A 12 0.86 -19.55 5.61
N GLY A 13 -0.16 -19.43 6.48
CA GLY A 13 -0.03 -19.75 7.90
C GLY A 13 0.98 -18.86 8.63
N LEU A 14 1.26 -17.66 8.10
CA LEU A 14 2.29 -16.75 8.59
C LEU A 14 1.68 -15.40 8.99
N PRO A 15 2.14 -14.78 10.08
CA PRO A 15 1.68 -13.44 10.45
C PRO A 15 2.19 -12.39 9.46
N VAL A 16 1.43 -11.31 9.31
CA VAL A 16 1.88 -10.11 8.58
C VAL A 16 2.93 -9.39 9.42
N GLU A 17 4.13 -9.26 8.87
CA GLU A 17 5.24 -8.56 9.50
C GLU A 17 5.40 -7.16 8.90
N HIS A 18 5.72 -6.18 9.77
CA HIS A 18 6.08 -4.83 9.34
C HIS A 18 7.59 -4.74 9.18
N ILE A 19 8.04 -4.79 7.94
CA ILE A 19 9.46 -4.81 7.57
C ILE A 19 9.84 -3.45 7.02
N VAL A 20 11.04 -2.97 7.36
CA VAL A 20 11.64 -1.76 6.79
C VAL A 20 12.92 -2.14 6.07
N ALA A 21 13.01 -1.81 4.79
CA ALA A 21 14.24 -1.91 4.01
C ALA A 21 14.76 -0.49 3.73
N SER A 22 15.82 -0.08 4.42
CA SER A 22 16.47 1.21 4.17
C SER A 22 17.48 1.06 3.03
N VAL A 23 17.37 1.96 2.05
CA VAL A 23 18.23 1.99 0.87
C VAL A 23 19.65 2.38 1.33
N ARG A 24 20.68 1.73 0.78
CA ARG A 24 22.08 2.11 1.00
C ARG A 24 22.39 3.44 0.30
N SER A 25 23.31 4.24 0.84
CA SER A 25 23.65 5.57 0.29
C SER A 25 24.05 5.52 -1.19
N GLU A 26 24.77 4.50 -1.61
CA GLU A 26 25.30 4.36 -2.97
C GLU A 26 24.18 4.12 -4.00
N ASP A 27 22.98 3.74 -3.54
CA ASP A 27 21.82 3.50 -4.40
C ASP A 27 20.88 4.73 -4.46
N TYR A 28 21.19 5.84 -3.79
CA TYR A 28 20.28 7.01 -3.73
C TYR A 28 20.03 7.66 -5.10
N GLY A 29 20.95 7.49 -6.05
CA GLY A 29 20.79 7.99 -7.42
C GLY A 29 19.93 7.11 -8.33
N LEU A 30 19.48 5.94 -7.88
CA LEU A 30 18.65 5.05 -8.69
C LEU A 30 17.22 5.58 -8.83
N SER A 31 16.62 5.35 -10.01
CA SER A 31 15.19 5.64 -10.21
C SER A 31 14.31 4.80 -9.28
N LEU A 32 13.11 5.31 -8.94
CA LEU A 32 12.18 4.60 -8.05
C LEU A 32 11.84 3.19 -8.56
N ASP A 33 11.71 3.01 -9.88
CA ASP A 33 11.45 1.70 -10.47
C ASP A 33 12.64 0.74 -10.33
N SER A 34 13.86 1.26 -10.47
CA SER A 34 15.08 0.49 -10.21
C SER A 34 15.19 0.10 -8.74
N LEU A 35 14.88 1.02 -7.82
CA LEU A 35 14.83 0.74 -6.39
C LEU A 35 13.76 -0.29 -6.04
N ARG A 36 12.56 -0.23 -6.65
CA ARG A 36 11.50 -1.22 -6.47
C ARG A 36 11.92 -2.62 -6.92
N LYS A 37 12.54 -2.75 -8.10
CA LYS A 37 13.09 -4.02 -8.58
C LYS A 37 14.20 -4.53 -7.66
N LYS A 38 15.07 -3.62 -7.20
CA LYS A 38 16.18 -3.96 -6.31
C LYS A 38 15.70 -4.42 -4.93
N VAL A 39 14.77 -3.70 -4.30
CA VAL A 39 14.26 -4.06 -2.97
C VAL A 39 13.58 -5.43 -2.99
N VAL A 40 12.84 -5.78 -4.05
CA VAL A 40 12.25 -7.13 -4.20
C VAL A 40 13.30 -8.22 -4.12
N ARG A 41 14.45 -8.06 -4.80
CA ARG A 41 15.57 -9.02 -4.72
C ARG A 41 16.22 -9.05 -3.35
N ILE A 42 16.48 -7.88 -2.77
CA ILE A 42 17.08 -7.71 -1.44
C ILE A 42 16.28 -8.46 -0.37
N VAL A 43 14.95 -8.33 -0.40
CA VAL A 43 14.07 -8.96 0.60
C VAL A 43 13.84 -10.44 0.31
N ALA A 44 13.78 -10.85 -0.95
CA ALA A 44 13.71 -12.26 -1.32
C ALA A 44 14.94 -13.05 -0.83
N ASN A 45 16.14 -12.48 -0.96
CA ASN A 45 17.38 -13.08 -0.43
C ASN A 45 17.39 -13.26 1.09
N ARG A 46 16.50 -12.55 1.81
CA ARG A 46 16.31 -12.64 3.26
C ARG A 46 15.12 -13.54 3.64
N GLY A 47 14.56 -14.27 2.68
CA GLY A 47 13.45 -15.18 2.90
C GLY A 47 12.08 -14.50 3.00
N ILE A 48 11.94 -13.26 2.56
CA ILE A 48 10.63 -12.60 2.48
C ILE A 48 9.93 -13.07 1.20
N ILE A 49 8.85 -13.82 1.36
CA ILE A 49 8.22 -14.57 0.25
C ILE A 49 7.21 -13.74 -0.55
N GLY A 50 6.73 -12.62 0.01
CA GLY A 50 5.78 -11.74 -0.63
C GLY A 50 5.22 -10.70 0.33
N GLY A 51 4.52 -9.71 -0.24
CA GLY A 51 3.90 -8.63 0.52
C GLY A 51 3.54 -7.44 -0.35
N SER A 52 3.28 -6.32 0.32
CA SER A 52 3.20 -5.00 -0.28
C SER A 52 4.47 -4.19 0.02
N ILE A 53 4.89 -3.35 -0.92
CA ILE A 53 6.01 -2.41 -0.81
C ILE A 53 5.46 -0.99 -0.93
N ILE A 54 5.82 -0.11 0.01
CA ILE A 54 5.40 1.29 0.08
C ILE A 54 6.65 2.17 0.23
N PHE A 55 6.91 3.03 -0.75
CA PHE A 55 8.10 3.87 -0.78
C PHE A 55 7.94 5.14 0.07
N HIS A 56 9.00 5.46 0.83
CA HIS A 56 9.11 6.67 1.62
C HIS A 56 10.48 7.30 1.35
N GLY A 57 10.52 8.48 0.74
CA GLY A 57 11.75 9.17 0.40
C GLY A 57 12.43 9.84 1.59
N PHE A 58 11.63 10.30 2.55
CA PHE A 58 12.12 11.12 3.66
C PHE A 58 11.88 10.46 5.02
N ARG A 59 12.77 10.74 5.96
CA ARG A 59 12.62 10.39 7.38
C ARG A 59 12.71 11.66 8.21
N TYR A 60 11.86 11.79 9.21
CA TYR A 60 11.96 12.87 10.20
C TYR A 60 12.89 12.46 11.34
N ALA A 61 13.87 13.29 11.66
CA ALA A 61 14.73 13.13 12.83
C ALA A 61 14.36 14.20 13.88
N ASN A 62 13.93 13.77 15.06
CA ASN A 62 13.76 14.67 16.19
C ASN A 62 15.13 15.09 16.79
N ARG A 63 15.15 16.06 17.71
CA ARG A 63 16.42 16.60 18.28
C ARG A 63 17.30 15.51 18.90
N LYS A 64 16.70 14.52 19.58
CA LYS A 64 17.43 13.41 20.20
C LYS A 64 18.06 12.51 19.12
N GLU A 65 17.29 12.14 18.11
CA GLU A 65 17.79 11.32 16.99
C GLU A 65 18.87 12.04 16.19
N ALA A 66 18.67 13.33 15.90
CA ALA A 66 19.64 14.18 15.20
C ALA A 66 21.00 14.15 15.90
N ARG A 67 21.01 14.37 17.22
CA ARG A 67 22.22 14.32 18.06
C ARG A 67 22.85 12.93 18.08
N LEU A 68 22.06 11.88 18.29
CA LEU A 68 22.57 10.50 18.43
C LEU A 68 23.16 9.95 17.12
N LYS A 69 22.61 10.35 15.97
CA LYS A 69 23.00 9.82 14.66
C LYS A 69 23.86 10.78 13.84
N GLY A 70 24.14 11.98 14.36
CA GLY A 70 24.88 13.01 13.62
C GLY A 70 24.17 13.45 12.33
N VAL A 71 22.84 13.55 12.35
CA VAL A 71 22.04 13.95 11.18
C VAL A 71 21.29 15.26 11.46
N PRO A 72 20.90 16.03 10.42
CA PRO A 72 20.11 17.23 10.62
C PRO A 72 18.79 16.96 11.36
N PHE A 73 18.40 17.88 12.24
CA PHE A 73 17.05 17.92 12.81
C PHE A 73 16.02 18.22 11.70
N GLY A 74 14.90 17.51 11.71
CA GLY A 74 13.83 17.67 10.73
C GLY A 74 13.81 16.58 9.67
N TRP A 75 13.17 16.89 8.54
CA TRP A 75 13.07 15.97 7.40
C TRP A 75 14.39 15.85 6.66
N ARG A 76 14.82 14.62 6.39
CA ARG A 76 16.02 14.34 5.59
C ARG A 76 15.74 13.28 4.54
N TRP A 77 16.40 13.41 3.39
CA TRP A 77 16.40 12.35 2.38
C TRP A 77 17.04 11.10 2.98
N SER A 78 16.24 10.04 3.05
CA SER A 78 16.62 8.78 3.66
C SER A 78 15.68 7.70 3.10
N PRO A 79 15.77 7.40 1.80
CA PRO A 79 14.82 6.55 1.12
C PRO A 79 14.77 5.17 1.77
N HIS A 80 13.55 4.70 1.99
CA HIS A 80 13.29 3.39 2.57
C HIS A 80 11.94 2.86 2.09
N PHE A 81 11.80 1.56 2.20
CA PHE A 81 10.57 0.86 1.88
C PHE A 81 9.97 0.30 3.15
N HIS A 82 8.71 0.65 3.38
CA HIS A 82 7.87 -0.07 4.31
C HIS A 82 7.25 -1.25 3.57
N ILE A 83 7.33 -2.41 4.19
CA ILE A 83 6.87 -3.67 3.65
C ILE A 83 5.91 -4.28 4.66
N LEU A 84 4.72 -4.62 4.21
CA LEU A 84 3.83 -5.52 4.95
C LEU A 84 3.88 -6.86 4.24
N GLY A 85 4.56 -7.82 4.84
CA GLY A 85 4.91 -9.05 4.15
C GLY A 85 5.17 -10.22 5.08
N PHE A 86 5.63 -11.31 4.50
CA PHE A 86 5.73 -12.60 5.15
C PHE A 86 7.17 -13.10 5.09
N VAL A 87 7.74 -13.43 6.24
CA VAL A 87 9.01 -14.17 6.32
C VAL A 87 8.68 -15.65 6.18
N GLY A 88 9.23 -16.32 5.17
CA GLY A 88 8.96 -17.73 4.89
C GLY A 88 9.55 -18.70 5.91
N GLY A 89 9.36 -20.00 5.68
CA GLY A 89 9.77 -21.06 6.60
C GLY A 89 8.99 -21.00 7.91
N GLU A 90 9.67 -21.04 9.04
CA GLU A 90 9.06 -20.93 10.39
C GLU A 90 8.59 -19.50 10.75
N GLY A 91 8.73 -18.54 9.82
CA GLY A 91 8.40 -17.15 10.07
C GLY A 91 9.40 -16.42 10.97
N TYR A 92 9.14 -15.13 11.17
CA TYR A 92 9.98 -14.29 12.04
C TYR A 92 9.76 -14.59 13.54
N GLY A 93 8.71 -15.35 13.89
CA GLY A 93 8.40 -15.73 15.26
C GLY A 93 9.56 -16.44 15.99
N LYS A 94 10.38 -17.21 15.26
CA LYS A 94 11.60 -17.84 15.79
C LYS A 94 12.60 -16.82 16.31
N CYS A 95 12.83 -15.74 15.56
CA CYS A 95 13.73 -14.66 15.96
C CYS A 95 13.15 -13.85 17.12
N ARG A 96 11.82 -13.65 17.19
CA ARG A 96 11.16 -12.94 18.30
C ARG A 96 11.30 -13.67 19.64
N LYS A 97 11.30 -15.01 19.63
CA LYS A 97 11.41 -15.86 20.83
C LYS A 97 12.84 -16.32 21.12
N CYS A 98 13.81 -15.88 20.31
CA CYS A 98 15.19 -16.33 20.43
C CYS A 98 15.83 -15.75 21.70
N LYS A 99 16.55 -16.58 22.46
CA LYS A 99 17.32 -16.17 23.65
C LYS A 99 18.65 -15.50 23.30
N GLY A 100 18.89 -15.19 22.03
CA GLY A 100 20.15 -14.65 21.55
C GLY A 100 21.21 -15.73 21.26
N GLY A 101 22.45 -15.29 21.05
CA GLY A 101 23.58 -16.11 20.63
C GLY A 101 24.27 -15.57 19.38
N ASN A 102 25.11 -16.38 18.74
CA ASN A 102 25.82 -15.97 17.53
C ASN A 102 24.89 -15.95 16.30
N CYS A 103 24.27 -14.80 16.03
CA CYS A 103 23.39 -14.64 14.86
C CYS A 103 24.12 -14.87 13.53
N TYR A 104 25.43 -14.66 13.41
CA TYR A 104 26.15 -14.89 12.15
C TYR A 104 26.15 -16.36 11.72
N ALA A 105 26.13 -17.29 12.67
CA ALA A 105 25.99 -18.72 12.40
C ALA A 105 24.51 -19.18 12.27
N CYS A 106 23.56 -18.32 12.65
CA CYS A 106 22.14 -18.66 12.67
C CYS A 106 21.53 -18.68 11.26
N LYS A 107 20.69 -19.69 10.99
CA LYS A 107 19.89 -19.79 9.74
C LYS A 107 18.57 -19.00 9.79
N GLY A 108 18.22 -18.42 10.93
CA GLY A 108 17.05 -17.56 11.08
C GLY A 108 17.21 -16.19 10.39
N PHE A 109 16.11 -15.45 10.25
CA PHE A 109 16.05 -14.19 9.53
C PHE A 109 17.13 -13.17 9.93
N GLU A 110 17.35 -12.98 11.23
CA GLU A 110 18.37 -12.05 11.74
C GLU A 110 19.78 -12.44 11.31
N GLY A 111 20.08 -13.74 11.30
CA GLY A 111 21.38 -14.24 10.85
C GLY A 111 21.58 -14.07 9.35
N VAL A 112 20.57 -14.44 8.56
CA VAL A 112 20.57 -14.22 7.10
C VAL A 112 20.72 -12.73 6.79
N THR A 113 19.95 -11.87 7.43
CA THR A 113 19.97 -10.42 7.21
C THR A 113 21.33 -9.80 7.53
N ARG A 114 22.01 -10.23 8.59
CA ARG A 114 23.38 -9.77 8.91
C ARG A 114 24.39 -10.18 7.85
N ARG A 115 24.30 -11.40 7.33
CA ARG A 115 25.19 -11.88 6.25
C ARG A 115 24.92 -11.18 4.93
N GLU A 116 23.66 -11.01 4.56
CA GLU A 116 23.28 -10.32 3.31
C GLU A 116 23.59 -8.82 3.36
N ASN A 117 23.44 -8.17 4.52
CA ASN A 117 23.81 -6.76 4.69
C ASN A 117 25.31 -6.52 4.40
N LYS A 118 26.21 -7.46 4.74
CA LYS A 118 27.64 -7.35 4.37
C LYS A 118 27.88 -7.38 2.87
N LYS A 119 26.98 -8.00 2.09
CA LYS A 119 27.10 -8.12 0.64
C LYS A 119 26.47 -6.93 -0.09
N ASP A 120 25.27 -6.53 0.34
CA ASP A 120 24.47 -5.53 -0.38
C ASP A 120 24.48 -4.13 0.25
N GLY A 121 24.81 -4.00 1.55
CA GLY A 121 24.77 -2.74 2.30
C GLY A 121 23.36 -2.28 2.72
N TRP A 122 22.30 -3.01 2.36
CA TRP A 122 20.92 -2.66 2.69
C TRP A 122 20.57 -3.07 4.10
N VAL A 123 19.96 -2.14 4.84
CA VAL A 123 19.49 -2.41 6.21
C VAL A 123 18.04 -2.85 6.16
N VAL A 124 17.79 -4.13 6.41
CA VAL A 124 16.44 -4.69 6.48
C VAL A 124 16.13 -5.07 7.92
N LYS A 125 14.99 -4.64 8.44
CA LYS A 125 14.59 -4.89 9.83
C LYS A 125 13.13 -5.26 9.89
N VAL A 126 12.78 -6.21 10.76
CA VAL A 126 11.39 -6.43 11.15
C VAL A 126 11.10 -5.59 12.39
N LEU A 127 10.07 -4.77 12.33
CA LEU A 127 9.63 -3.92 13.43
C LEU A 127 8.82 -4.73 14.46
N GLU A 128 8.48 -4.08 15.56
CA GLU A 128 7.65 -4.66 16.60
C GLU A 128 6.29 -5.10 16.06
N LYS A 129 5.69 -6.07 16.76
CA LYS A 129 4.39 -6.60 16.39
C LYS A 129 3.36 -5.47 16.43
N ARG A 130 2.70 -5.23 15.30
CA ARG A 130 1.71 -4.16 15.16
C ARG A 130 0.39 -4.56 15.83
N LYS A 131 -0.36 -3.56 16.31
CA LYS A 131 -1.70 -3.76 16.88
C LYS A 131 -2.68 -4.30 15.84
N THR A 132 -2.75 -3.64 14.68
CA THR A 132 -3.65 -4.02 13.58
C THR A 132 -2.95 -3.85 12.23
N VAL A 133 -3.32 -4.71 11.27
CA VAL A 133 -2.84 -4.62 9.88
C VAL A 133 -3.42 -3.38 9.21
N GLY A 134 -4.74 -3.14 9.31
CA GLY A 134 -5.41 -1.97 8.75
C GLY A 134 -4.83 -0.64 9.22
N GLY A 135 -4.64 -0.46 10.53
CA GLY A 135 -4.04 0.76 11.08
C GLY A 135 -2.59 0.96 10.63
N THR A 136 -1.85 -0.12 10.40
CA THR A 136 -0.49 -0.02 9.83
C THR A 136 -0.56 0.34 8.35
N CYS A 137 -1.45 -0.25 7.56
CA CYS A 137 -1.65 0.14 6.15
C CYS A 137 -1.98 1.63 6.04
N TRP A 138 -2.96 2.10 6.83
CA TRP A 138 -3.37 3.50 6.84
C TRP A 138 -2.22 4.43 7.19
N TYR A 139 -1.51 4.12 8.30
CA TYR A 139 -0.37 4.93 8.73
C TYR A 139 0.67 5.03 7.62
N GLN A 140 1.11 3.90 7.04
CA GLN A 140 2.13 3.87 5.99
C GLN A 140 1.70 4.56 4.69
N LEU A 141 0.42 4.48 4.31
CA LEU A 141 -0.07 5.12 3.09
C LEU A 141 -0.24 6.63 3.26
N ASN A 142 -0.58 7.10 4.47
CA ASN A 142 -0.85 8.51 4.74
C ASN A 142 0.38 9.42 4.56
N HIS A 143 1.60 8.89 4.69
CA HIS A 143 2.85 9.64 4.52
C HIS A 143 3.80 9.02 3.49
N CYS A 144 3.29 8.16 2.61
CA CYS A 144 4.09 7.58 1.55
C CYS A 144 4.49 8.64 0.51
N SER A 145 5.62 8.40 -0.16
CA SER A 145 6.06 9.24 -1.26
C SER A 145 5.46 8.75 -2.58
N ILE A 146 4.76 9.66 -3.27
CA ILE A 146 4.22 9.43 -4.61
C ILE A 146 5.04 10.21 -5.65
N GLN A 147 5.26 9.60 -6.81
CA GLN A 147 5.92 10.27 -7.92
C GLN A 147 4.96 11.27 -8.56
N ARG A 148 5.27 12.56 -8.46
CA ARG A 148 4.49 13.62 -9.10
C ARG A 148 4.66 13.57 -10.63
N GLY A 149 3.60 13.93 -11.36
CA GLY A 149 3.61 14.00 -12.82
C GLY A 149 3.49 12.65 -13.55
N SER A 150 3.40 11.53 -12.82
CA SER A 150 3.11 10.22 -13.42
C SER A 150 1.61 9.96 -13.46
N LYS A 151 1.06 9.67 -14.64
CA LYS A 151 -0.34 9.23 -14.80
C LYS A 151 -0.62 7.87 -14.14
N LYS A 152 0.42 7.12 -13.73
CA LYS A 152 0.33 5.77 -13.14
C LYS A 152 1.12 5.68 -11.83
N SER A 153 1.05 6.70 -10.98
CA SER A 153 1.71 6.68 -9.68
C SER A 153 0.99 5.72 -8.72
N HIS A 154 1.50 4.50 -8.57
CA HIS A 154 1.03 3.58 -7.54
C HIS A 154 1.79 3.80 -6.23
N ALA A 155 1.06 4.06 -5.14
CA ALA A 155 1.63 4.16 -3.79
C ALA A 155 2.16 2.81 -3.29
N THR A 156 1.61 1.71 -3.79
CA THR A 156 1.90 0.34 -3.37
C THR A 156 2.31 -0.53 -4.55
N THR A 157 3.29 -1.41 -4.33
CA THR A 157 3.63 -2.50 -5.27
C THR A 157 3.49 -3.85 -4.57
N TRP A 158 2.71 -4.76 -5.16
CA TRP A 158 2.58 -6.14 -4.68
C TRP A 158 3.65 -7.03 -5.31
N PHE A 159 4.30 -7.87 -4.51
CA PHE A 159 5.40 -8.71 -4.98
C PHE A 159 5.38 -10.13 -4.41
N GLY A 160 6.19 -11.00 -5.01
CA GLY A 160 6.36 -12.37 -4.58
C GLY A 160 5.04 -13.14 -4.65
N ALA A 161 4.81 -14.00 -3.66
CA ALA A 161 3.58 -14.79 -3.53
C ALA A 161 2.31 -13.92 -3.39
N CYS A 162 2.44 -12.64 -3.00
CA CYS A 162 1.31 -11.71 -2.89
C CYS A 162 1.05 -10.90 -4.17
N SER A 163 1.84 -11.08 -5.23
CA SER A 163 1.65 -10.37 -6.50
C SER A 163 0.30 -10.73 -7.15
N TYR A 164 -0.25 -9.82 -7.96
CA TYR A 164 -1.56 -10.01 -8.61
C TYR A 164 -1.67 -11.31 -9.40
N ARG A 165 -0.56 -11.77 -10.01
CA ARG A 165 -0.50 -13.01 -10.79
C ARG A 165 -0.44 -14.30 -9.95
N LYS A 166 -0.07 -14.23 -8.67
CA LYS A 166 0.16 -15.42 -7.82
C LYS A 166 -0.87 -15.59 -6.72
N LEU A 167 -1.40 -14.46 -6.23
CA LEU A 167 -2.48 -14.44 -5.26
C LEU A 167 -3.70 -13.82 -5.92
N GLU A 168 -4.47 -14.67 -6.57
CA GLU A 168 -5.81 -14.32 -6.99
C GLU A 168 -6.66 -14.26 -5.74
N ILE A 169 -7.22 -13.10 -5.49
CA ILE A 169 -8.30 -12.96 -4.51
C ILE A 169 -9.51 -12.99 -5.40
N ILE A 170 -10.26 -14.09 -5.31
CA ILE A 170 -11.66 -14.04 -5.71
C ILE A 170 -12.22 -12.99 -4.77
N ASN A 171 -12.39 -11.79 -5.28
CA ASN A 171 -13.21 -10.83 -4.59
C ASN A 171 -14.57 -11.51 -4.59
N GLY A 172 -14.89 -12.25 -3.52
CA GLY A 172 -16.29 -12.55 -3.25
C GLY A 172 -17.02 -11.20 -3.25
N ASP A 173 -18.30 -11.21 -3.60
CA ASP A 173 -19.20 -10.08 -3.90
C ASP A 173 -19.21 -8.88 -2.91
N LYS A 174 -18.29 -8.83 -1.95
CA LYS A 174 -18.11 -7.81 -0.93
C LYS A 174 -17.09 -6.71 -1.27
N ASP A 175 -16.14 -6.94 -2.18
CA ASP A 175 -15.03 -5.99 -2.40
C ASP A 175 -14.89 -5.44 -3.84
N VAL A 176 -15.62 -5.95 -4.83
CA VAL A 176 -15.87 -5.26 -6.12
C VAL A 176 -17.36 -4.98 -6.15
N GLY A 177 -17.76 -3.71 -6.19
CA GLY A 177 -19.17 -3.35 -6.14
C GLY A 177 -19.77 -3.44 -4.73
N ILE A 178 -19.25 -2.66 -3.78
CA ILE A 178 -20.17 -2.13 -2.75
C ILE A 178 -21.13 -1.20 -3.50
N HIS A 179 -22.14 -1.79 -4.15
CA HIS A 179 -23.33 -1.07 -4.55
C HIS A 179 -23.95 -0.68 -3.22
N HIS A 180 -23.75 0.57 -2.81
CA HIS A 180 -24.52 1.13 -1.71
C HIS A 180 -25.99 0.85 -2.04
N LYS A 181 -26.70 0.15 -1.15
CA LYS A 181 -28.14 -0.03 -1.29
C LYS A 181 -28.82 1.18 -0.65
N CYS A 182 -29.95 1.61 -1.20
CA CYS A 182 -30.74 2.68 -0.59
C CYS A 182 -31.13 2.26 0.85
N PRO A 183 -30.81 3.06 1.89
CA PRO A 183 -31.13 2.69 3.27
C PRO A 183 -32.63 2.72 3.59
N ILE A 184 -33.46 3.26 2.68
CA ILE A 184 -34.92 3.36 2.84
C ILE A 184 -35.61 2.16 2.20
N CYS A 185 -35.27 1.81 0.96
CA CYS A 185 -35.97 0.78 0.18
C CYS A 185 -35.12 -0.45 -0.19
N ASN A 186 -33.82 -0.45 0.14
CA ASN A 186 -32.86 -1.53 -0.12
C ASN A 186 -32.62 -1.85 -1.62
N SER A 187 -33.06 -0.99 -2.53
CA SER A 187 -32.75 -1.08 -3.96
C SER A 187 -31.27 -0.77 -4.25
N GLU A 188 -30.74 -1.30 -5.34
CA GLU A 188 -29.39 -1.00 -5.82
C GLU A 188 -29.28 0.48 -6.25
N LEU A 189 -28.17 1.14 -5.89
CA LEU A 189 -27.88 2.49 -6.36
C LEU A 189 -27.07 2.42 -7.66
N PHE A 190 -27.49 3.23 -8.63
CA PHE A 190 -26.84 3.36 -9.93
C PHE A 190 -26.13 4.72 -10.02
N HIS A 191 -25.01 4.76 -10.75
CA HIS A 191 -24.36 6.02 -11.06
C HIS A 191 -25.16 6.73 -12.15
N ILE A 192 -25.45 8.03 -11.96
CA ILE A 192 -26.19 8.83 -12.93
C ILE A 192 -25.29 9.92 -13.51
N ARG A 193 -25.48 10.23 -14.79
CA ARG A 193 -24.84 11.33 -15.52
C ARG A 193 -25.87 12.42 -15.77
N TYR A 194 -25.48 13.68 -15.52
CA TYR A 194 -26.30 14.84 -15.86
C TYR A 194 -26.18 15.15 -17.35
N LEU A 195 -27.32 15.34 -18.03
CA LEU A 195 -27.39 15.55 -19.48
C LEU A 195 -27.27 17.02 -19.91
N GLY A 196 -27.12 17.97 -18.97
CA GLY A 196 -26.75 19.35 -19.31
C GLY A 196 -27.87 20.25 -19.86
N ASN A 197 -29.07 19.73 -20.09
CA ASN A 197 -30.15 20.48 -20.76
C ASN A 197 -30.89 21.52 -19.90
N ALA A 198 -30.56 21.67 -18.62
CA ALA A 198 -31.15 22.71 -17.77
C ALA A 198 -30.11 23.44 -16.92
N LYS A 199 -30.43 24.68 -16.52
CA LYS A 199 -29.61 25.42 -15.57
C LYS A 199 -29.88 24.84 -14.18
N LEU A 200 -28.92 24.11 -13.61
CA LEU A 200 -29.01 23.61 -12.23
C LEU A 200 -29.05 24.80 -11.26
N LEU A 201 -30.26 25.19 -10.83
CA LEU A 201 -30.46 26.20 -9.79
C LEU A 201 -30.25 25.56 -8.43
N LEU A 202 -28.99 25.51 -7.99
CA LEU A 202 -28.65 25.10 -6.63
C LEU A 202 -29.04 26.22 -5.65
N THR A 203 -30.24 26.13 -5.08
CA THR A 203 -30.60 26.97 -3.92
C THR A 203 -30.02 26.35 -2.64
N ARG A 204 -29.60 27.19 -1.69
CA ARG A 204 -28.95 26.79 -0.41
C ARG A 204 -29.80 25.90 0.50
N LYS A 205 -31.06 25.60 0.14
CA LYS A 205 -32.01 24.86 0.97
C LYS A 205 -32.32 23.44 0.50
N GLY A 206 -31.57 22.90 -0.48
CA GLY A 206 -31.57 21.47 -0.77
C GLY A 206 -32.94 20.94 -1.21
N GLU A 207 -33.44 21.45 -2.35
CA GLU A 207 -34.64 20.89 -2.96
C GLU A 207 -34.33 19.66 -3.84
N VAL A 208 -35.40 18.89 -4.05
CA VAL A 208 -35.47 17.66 -4.84
C VAL A 208 -34.96 17.92 -6.25
N LEU A 209 -33.93 17.19 -6.66
CA LEU A 209 -33.47 17.19 -8.05
C LEU A 209 -34.61 16.66 -8.93
N SER A 210 -35.13 17.49 -9.83
CA SER A 210 -36.08 17.01 -10.84
C SER A 210 -35.38 16.03 -11.76
N MET A 211 -36.05 14.90 -12.02
CA MET A 211 -35.58 13.89 -12.97
C MET A 211 -35.77 14.33 -14.43
N PHE A 212 -36.68 15.28 -14.67
CA PHE A 212 -37.10 15.74 -15.99
C PHE A 212 -37.08 17.27 -16.08
N ALA A 213 -36.84 17.82 -17.28
CA ALA A 213 -37.02 19.22 -17.60
C ALA A 213 -38.51 19.56 -17.76
N GLU A 214 -38.84 20.85 -17.90
CA GLU A 214 -40.23 21.32 -18.07
C GLU A 214 -40.91 20.75 -19.33
N ASP A 215 -40.13 20.42 -20.36
CA ASP A 215 -40.58 19.78 -21.60
C ASP A 215 -40.69 18.24 -21.50
N GLY A 216 -40.44 17.68 -20.32
CA GLY A 216 -40.47 16.24 -20.06
C GLY A 216 -39.20 15.49 -20.51
N THR A 217 -38.17 16.18 -21.01
CA THR A 217 -36.91 15.52 -21.35
C THR A 217 -36.16 15.07 -20.08
N PRO A 218 -35.54 13.88 -20.07
CA PRO A 218 -34.78 13.42 -18.91
C PRO A 218 -33.54 14.31 -18.71
N LEU A 219 -33.31 14.71 -17.46
CA LEU A 219 -32.13 15.49 -17.08
C LEU A 219 -30.94 14.62 -16.66
N TRP A 220 -31.20 13.34 -16.40
CA TRP A 220 -30.23 12.38 -15.91
C TRP A 220 -30.40 11.06 -16.66
N GLU A 221 -29.29 10.37 -16.89
CA GLU A 221 -29.29 9.00 -17.41
C GLU A 221 -28.39 8.13 -16.54
N VAL A 222 -28.60 6.81 -16.57
CA VAL A 222 -27.72 5.86 -15.89
C VAL A 222 -26.41 5.78 -16.67
N ALA A 223 -25.29 6.05 -16.00
CA ALA A 223 -23.97 5.89 -16.59
C ALA A 223 -23.65 4.39 -16.66
N HIS A 224 -23.47 3.85 -17.86
CA HIS A 224 -23.05 2.47 -18.05
C HIS A 224 -21.54 2.33 -17.86
N GLU A 225 -21.07 1.23 -17.26
CA GLU A 225 -19.65 0.95 -17.09
C GLU A 225 -18.99 0.73 -18.46
N GLY A 226 -18.39 1.79 -19.00
CA GLY A 226 -17.79 1.81 -20.34
C GLY A 226 -17.71 3.21 -20.95
N ASP A 227 -18.58 4.13 -20.54
CA ASP A 227 -18.74 5.46 -21.15
C ASP A 227 -17.68 6.50 -20.70
N CYS A 228 -16.67 6.09 -19.93
CA CYS A 228 -15.61 6.97 -19.41
C CYS A 228 -14.43 7.16 -20.39
N HIS A 229 -14.57 6.76 -21.65
CA HIS A 229 -13.52 6.90 -22.66
C HIS A 229 -14.00 7.68 -23.89
N GLY A 230 -13.64 8.98 -23.93
CA GLY A 230 -13.87 9.90 -25.04
C GLY A 230 -15.21 10.60 -24.91
N GLU A 231 -15.35 11.93 -24.99
CA GLU A 231 -14.50 12.98 -25.51
C GLU A 231 -14.85 14.25 -24.71
N CYS A 232 -13.86 14.96 -24.17
CA CYS A 232 -14.01 16.38 -23.88
C CYS A 232 -13.08 17.09 -24.85
N GLY A 233 -13.66 17.66 -25.91
CA GLY A 233 -13.05 18.74 -26.67
C GLY A 233 -12.95 20.02 -25.85
#